data_AF-A0A1V5WWF3-F1
#
_entry.id   AF-A0A1V5WWF3-F1
#
_cell.length_a   1.000
_cell.length_b   1.000
_cell.length_c   1.000
_cell.angle_alpha   90.00
_cell.angle_beta   90.00
_cell.angle_gamma   90.00
#
_symmetry.space_group_name_H-M   'P 1'
#
loop_
_entity.id
_entity.type
_entity.pdbx_description
1 polymer ?
#
loop_
_entity_poly.entity_id
_entity_poly.type
_entity_poly.pdbx_seq_one_letter_code
_entity_poly.pdbx_strand_id
1 'polypeptide(L)'
;MVFPDAGPLPRHPTQLYELVLEGIVLGVVSYILLKKTKKEGLVFWAFIGLYGIFRFLIEFLRVPDDLELYDKFGYFLGFMTIGQILSLIMIIASAIGIWSLYRKKPEVVL
;
A
#
# COMPACT_ATOMS: atom_id res chain seq x y z
N MET A 1 3.67 16.45 -14.51
CA MET A 1 2.68 17.56 -14.44
C MET A 1 3.39 18.78 -13.88
N VAL A 2 3.19 19.95 -14.49
CA VAL A 2 3.66 21.22 -13.92
C VAL A 2 2.61 21.63 -12.89
N PHE A 3 2.97 21.61 -11.62
CA PHE A 3 2.07 22.03 -10.54
C PHE A 3 2.24 23.54 -10.34
N PRO A 4 1.15 24.31 -10.23
CA PRO A 4 1.24 25.67 -9.71
C PRO A 4 1.90 25.58 -8.33
N ASP A 5 2.96 26.35 -8.09
CA ASP A 5 3.75 26.42 -6.84
C ASP A 5 4.83 25.34 -6.57
N ALA A 6 5.04 24.35 -7.45
CA ALA A 6 6.06 23.29 -7.23
C ALA A 6 7.41 23.52 -7.95
N GLY A 7 7.63 24.73 -8.45
CA GLY A 7 8.81 25.10 -9.24
C GLY A 7 8.68 24.74 -10.73
N PRO A 8 9.70 25.08 -11.55
CA PRO A 8 9.64 24.95 -13.02
C PRO A 8 9.82 23.52 -13.53
N LEU A 9 10.21 22.58 -12.65
CA LEU A 9 10.52 21.21 -13.06
C LEU A 9 9.26 20.33 -13.08
N PRO A 10 9.04 19.53 -14.15
CA PRO A 10 7.94 18.59 -14.21
C PRO A 10 8.12 17.48 -13.17
N ARG A 11 7.07 17.22 -12.38
CA ARG A 11 7.02 16.12 -11.38
C ARG A 11 6.09 14.99 -11.84
N HIS A 12 6.29 13.78 -11.32
CA HIS A 12 5.36 12.67 -11.56
C HIS A 12 3.98 12.99 -10.95
N PRO A 13 2.87 12.77 -11.68
CA PRO A 13 1.52 12.97 -11.16
C PRO A 13 1.11 11.77 -10.30
N THR A 14 1.78 11.57 -9.16
CA THR A 14 1.56 10.39 -8.31
C THR A 14 0.12 10.26 -7.84
N GLN A 15 -0.64 11.36 -7.78
CA GLN A 15 -2.07 11.33 -7.45
C GLN A 15 -2.90 10.51 -8.45
N LEU A 16 -2.54 10.53 -9.74
CA LEU A 16 -3.21 9.70 -10.75
C LEU A 16 -2.84 8.23 -10.60
N TYR A 17 -1.58 7.94 -10.23
CA TYR A 17 -1.15 6.58 -9.94
C TYR A 17 -1.85 6.03 -8.69
N GLU A 18 -1.97 6.84 -7.63
CA GLU A 18 -2.70 6.52 -6.40
C GLU A 18 -4.18 6.25 -6.70
N LEU A 19 -4.86 7.13 -7.45
CA LEU A 19 -6.27 6.92 -7.84
C LEU A 19 -6.48 5.62 -8.62
N VAL A 20 -5.61 5.33 -9.59
CA VAL A 20 -5.72 4.12 -10.41
C VAL A 20 -5.41 2.88 -9.59
N LEU A 21 -4.32 2.86 -8.85
CA LEU A 21 -3.86 1.67 -8.12
C LEU A 21 -4.63 1.45 -6.82
N GLU A 22 -4.66 2.44 -5.93
CA GLU A 22 -5.28 2.34 -4.60
C GLU A 22 -6.82 2.49 -4.67
N GLY A 23 -7.35 3.15 -5.70
CA GLY A 23 -8.79 3.28 -5.92
C GLY A 23 -9.34 2.18 -6.84
N ILE A 24 -9.09 2.31 -8.15
CA ILE A 24 -9.75 1.49 -9.17
C ILE A 24 -9.28 0.03 -9.10
N VAL A 25 -7.97 -0.22 -9.21
CA VAL A 25 -7.41 -1.57 -9.26
C VAL A 25 -7.67 -2.30 -7.95
N LEU A 26 -7.36 -1.66 -6.81
CA LEU A 26 -7.60 -2.26 -5.49
C LEU A 26 -9.09 -2.56 -5.29
N GLY A 27 -9.98 -1.63 -5.64
CA GLY A 27 -11.43 -1.82 -5.55
C GLY A 27 -11.94 -2.98 -6.40
N VAL A 28 -11.50 -3.07 -7.66
CA VAL A 28 -11.89 -4.17 -8.58
C VAL A 28 -11.37 -5.51 -8.08
N VAL A 29 -10.10 -5.59 -7.67
CA VAL A 29 -9.50 -6.83 -7.17
C VAL A 29 -10.22 -7.28 -5.89
N SER A 30 -10.45 -6.37 -4.94
CA SER A 30 -11.19 -6.68 -3.71
C SER A 30 -12.62 -7.12 -3.99
N TYR A 31 -13.31 -6.47 -4.93
CA TYR A 31 -14.66 -6.87 -5.35
C TYR A 31 -14.69 -8.28 -5.96
N ILE A 32 -13.74 -8.60 -6.84
CA ILE A 32 -13.62 -9.94 -7.42
C ILE A 32 -13.33 -10.97 -6.33
N LEU A 33 -12.43 -10.66 -5.38
CA LEU A 33 -12.12 -11.54 -4.27
C LEU A 33 -13.35 -11.79 -3.37
N LEU A 34 -14.11 -10.75 -3.04
CA LEU A 34 -15.37 -10.86 -2.28
C LEU A 34 -16.36 -11.82 -2.93
N LYS A 35 -16.45 -11.84 -4.27
CA LYS A 35 -17.33 -12.77 -4.99
C LYS A 35 -16.81 -14.21 -5.04
N LYS A 36 -15.49 -14.39 -5.04
CA LYS A 36 -14.86 -15.70 -5.27
C LYS A 36 -14.49 -16.46 -4.00
N THR A 37 -14.19 -15.75 -2.91
CA THR A 37 -13.75 -16.39 -1.66
C THR A 37 -14.88 -16.54 -0.66
N LYS A 38 -14.93 -17.71 0.00
CA LYS A 38 -15.72 -17.95 1.21
C LYS A 38 -14.87 -17.89 2.48
N LYS A 39 -13.55 -17.73 2.36
CA LYS A 39 -12.65 -17.67 3.50
C LYS A 39 -12.74 -16.29 4.16
N GLU A 40 -13.31 -16.26 5.35
CA GLU A 40 -13.35 -15.06 6.18
C GLU A 40 -11.94 -14.51 6.43
N GLY A 41 -11.81 -13.19 6.41
CA GLY A 41 -10.53 -12.50 6.59
C GLY A 41 -9.59 -12.49 5.37
N LEU A 42 -9.79 -13.35 4.35
CA LEU A 42 -8.87 -13.40 3.20
C LEU A 42 -8.88 -12.08 2.42
N VAL A 43 -10.07 -11.51 2.18
CA VAL A 43 -10.22 -10.25 1.45
C VAL A 43 -9.56 -9.11 2.21
N PHE A 44 -9.71 -9.06 3.54
CA PHE A 44 -9.10 -8.03 4.39
C PHE A 44 -7.57 -8.06 4.29
N TRP A 45 -6.96 -9.23 4.48
CA TRP A 45 -5.51 -9.34 4.39
C TRP A 45 -4.99 -9.12 2.97
N ALA A 46 -5.71 -9.57 1.94
CA ALA A 46 -5.35 -9.29 0.55
C ALA A 46 -5.40 -7.78 0.23
N PHE A 47 -6.41 -7.07 0.73
CA PHE A 47 -6.53 -5.62 0.59
C PHE A 47 -5.34 -4.90 1.23
N ILE A 48 -5.00 -5.23 2.48
CA ILE A 48 -3.87 -4.63 3.20
C ILE A 48 -2.56 -4.89 2.46
N GLY A 49 -2.33 -6.11 1.98
CA GLY A 49 -1.11 -6.47 1.27
C GLY A 49 -0.97 -5.74 -0.06
N LEU A 50 -2.03 -5.72 -0.87
CA LEU A 50 -2.04 -5.03 -2.17
C LEU A 50 -1.89 -3.51 -2.00
N TYR A 51 -2.58 -2.91 -1.03
CA TYR A 51 -2.40 -1.49 -0.70
C TYR A 51 -0.95 -1.20 -0.30
N GLY A 52 -0.37 -2.00 0.59
CA GLY A 52 1.03 -1.86 0.99
C GLY A 52 1.99 -1.96 -0.19
N ILE A 53 1.77 -2.88 -1.13
CA ILE A 53 2.59 -3.00 -2.35
C ILE A 53 2.48 -1.75 -3.21
N PHE A 54 1.27 -1.27 -3.50
CA PHE A 54 1.07 -0.07 -4.32
C PHE A 54 1.69 1.16 -3.67
N ARG A 55 1.50 1.32 -2.36
CA ARG A 55 2.06 2.42 -1.58
C ARG A 55 3.58 2.41 -1.61
N PHE A 56 4.19 1.23 -1.42
CA PHE A 56 5.64 1.07 -1.49
C PHE A 56 6.21 1.48 -2.86
N LEU A 57 5.54 1.08 -3.95
CA LEU A 57 5.95 1.42 -5.31
C LEU A 57 5.79 2.91 -5.63
N ILE A 58 4.66 3.50 -5.26
CA ILE A 58 4.36 4.92 -5.50
C ILE A 58 5.33 5.81 -4.74
N GLU A 59 5.75 5.40 -3.54
CA GLU A 59 6.67 6.16 -2.70
C GLU A 59 8.07 6.33 -3.34
N PHE A 60 8.51 5.44 -4.24
CA PHE A 60 9.74 5.67 -5.04
C PHE A 60 9.58 6.77 -6.10
N LEU A 61 8.36 6.99 -6.56
CA LEU A 61 8.03 7.99 -7.58
C LEU A 61 7.61 9.33 -6.97
N ARG A 62 7.30 9.34 -5.66
CA ARG A 62 7.01 10.57 -4.92
C ARG A 62 8.32 11.31 -4.68
N VAL A 63 8.30 12.59 -5.01
CA VAL A 63 9.29 13.53 -4.47
C VAL A 63 8.92 13.70 -3.00
N PRO A 64 9.84 13.45 -2.05
CA PRO A 64 9.56 13.77 -0.66
C PRO A 64 9.27 15.26 -0.59
N ASP A 65 8.09 15.62 -0.09
CA ASP A 65 7.82 17.02 0.24
C ASP A 65 8.91 17.46 1.22
N ASP A 66 9.39 18.69 1.07
CA ASP A 66 10.42 19.33 1.91
C ASP A 66 9.89 19.53 3.36
N LEU A 67 9.46 18.45 4.01
CA LEU A 67 9.17 18.41 5.43
C LEU A 67 10.53 18.53 6.12
N GLU A 68 10.65 19.49 7.06
CA GLU A 68 11.78 19.55 8.00
C GLU A 68 12.05 18.21 8.72
N LEU A 69 11.06 17.31 8.78
CA LEU A 69 11.21 15.95 9.27
C LEU A 69 12.12 15.10 8.36
N TYR A 70 12.14 15.34 7.05
CA TYR A 70 13.08 14.70 6.12
C TYR A 70 14.49 15.30 6.22
N ASP A 71 14.64 16.59 6.50
CA ASP A 71 15.98 17.17 6.72
C ASP A 71 16.60 16.74 8.06
N LYS A 72 15.80 16.50 9.11
CA LYS A 72 16.29 16.03 10.43
C LYS A 72 16.32 14.51 10.60
N PHE A 73 15.42 13.78 9.96
CA PHE A 73 15.19 12.34 10.13
C PHE A 73 14.88 11.61 8.82
N GLY A 74 15.17 12.20 7.64
CA GLY A 74 14.59 11.82 6.34
C GLY A 74 14.86 10.46 5.78
N TYR A 75 15.52 9.65 6.57
CA TYR A 75 15.31 8.25 6.50
C TYR A 75 15.28 7.76 7.94
N PHE A 76 14.20 7.10 8.36
CA PHE A 76 14.14 6.50 9.71
C PHE A 76 15.32 5.51 9.93
N LEU A 77 15.99 5.08 8.84
CA LEU A 77 17.17 4.21 8.82
C LEU A 77 18.32 4.68 7.88
N GLY A 78 18.33 5.92 7.39
CA GLY A 78 19.32 6.40 6.40
C GLY A 78 19.04 6.04 4.92
N PHE A 79 18.11 5.13 4.62
CA PHE A 79 17.82 4.67 3.25
C PHE A 79 16.34 4.50 2.85
N MET A 80 15.38 4.69 3.77
CA MET A 80 13.95 4.43 3.52
C MET A 80 13.02 5.51 4.09
N THR A 81 11.98 5.86 3.33
CA THR A 81 10.95 6.83 3.75
C THR A 81 9.99 6.24 4.79
N ILE A 82 9.27 7.09 5.53
CA ILE A 82 8.24 6.63 6.48
C ILE A 82 7.13 5.86 5.74
N GLY A 83 6.73 6.33 4.56
CA GLY A 83 5.74 5.67 3.72
C GLY A 83 6.17 4.25 3.33
N GLN A 84 7.45 4.06 2.97
CA GLN A 84 8.00 2.75 2.65
C GLN A 84 8.01 1.80 3.86
N ILE A 85 8.40 2.28 5.05
CA ILE A 85 8.42 1.46 6.27
C ILE A 85 7.00 1.00 6.64
N LEU A 86 6.04 1.92 6.66
CA LEU A 86 4.65 1.58 6.95
C LEU A 86 4.10 0.58 5.92
N SER A 87 4.43 0.78 4.64
CA SER A 87 4.05 -0.14 3.56
C SER A 87 4.62 -1.54 3.76
N LEU A 88 5.89 -1.67 4.17
CA LEU A 88 6.50 -2.96 4.49
C LEU A 88 5.81 -3.65 5.67
N ILE A 89 5.45 -2.90 6.73
CA ILE A 89 4.71 -3.45 7.87
C ILE A 89 3.36 -4.01 7.40
N MET A 90 2.65 -3.30 6.53
CA MET A 90 1.38 -3.78 5.97
C MET A 90 1.55 -5.06 5.14
N ILE A 91 2.58 -5.13 4.29
CA ILE A 91 2.87 -6.31 3.47
C ILE A 91 3.19 -7.51 4.36
N ILE A 92 4.03 -7.34 5.39
CA ILE A 92 4.39 -8.39 6.33
C ILE A 92 3.16 -8.86 7.12
N ALA A 93 2.36 -7.92 7.64
CA ALA A 93 1.13 -8.25 8.36
C ALA A 93 0.14 -9.04 7.50
N SER A 94 -0.02 -8.64 6.22
CA SER A 94 -0.83 -9.35 5.24
C SER A 94 -0.33 -10.79 5.02
N ALA A 95 0.97 -10.97 4.81
CA ALA A 95 1.55 -12.30 4.61
C ALA A 95 1.31 -13.23 5.82
N ILE A 96 1.53 -12.72 7.04
CA ILE A 96 1.28 -13.45 8.29
C ILE A 96 -0.22 -13.78 8.42
N GLY A 97 -1.09 -12.81 8.16
CA GLY A 97 -2.54 -12.96 8.22
C GLY A 97 -3.06 -14.03 7.27
N ILE A 98 -2.67 -13.96 5.99
CA ILE A 98 -3.03 -14.96 4.98
C ILE A 98 -2.52 -16.34 5.40
N TRP A 99 -1.25 -16.46 5.80
CA TRP A 99 -0.68 -17.72 6.24
C TRP A 99 -1.44 -18.33 7.43
N SER A 100 -1.84 -17.52 8.41
CA SER A 100 -2.65 -17.94 9.55
C SER A 100 -4.02 -18.51 9.12
N LEU A 101 -4.68 -17.90 8.12
CA LEU A 101 -5.96 -18.38 7.59
C LEU A 101 -5.88 -19.76 6.92
N TYR A 102 -4.72 -20.13 6.37
CA TYR A 102 -4.52 -21.45 5.78
C TYR A 102 -3.99 -22.48 6.79
N ARG A 103 -3.54 -22.04 7.98
CA ARG A 103 -3.18 -22.92 9.10
C ARG A 103 -4.36 -23.32 9.97
N LYS A 104 -5.39 -22.48 10.07
CA LYS A 104 -6.62 -22.83 10.78
C LYS A 104 -7.36 -23.92 10.00
N LYS A 105 -7.67 -25.05 10.67
CA LYS A 105 -8.61 -26.06 10.13
C LYS A 105 -9.96 -25.36 9.92
N PRO A 106 -10.68 -25.64 8.82
CA PRO A 106 -12.01 -25.06 8.65
C PRO A 106 -12.86 -25.43 9.85
N GLU A 107 -13.33 -24.44 10.62
CA GLU A 107 -14.38 -24.65 11.61
C GLU A 107 -15.61 -25.11 10.83
N VAL A 108 -15.97 -26.38 11.02
CA VAL A 108 -17.22 -26.92 10.51
C VAL A 108 -18.32 -26.26 11.34
N VAL A 109 -18.96 -25.24 10.78
CA VAL A 109 -20.18 -24.68 11.36
C VAL A 109 -21.29 -25.71 11.12
N LEU A 110 -21.68 -26.41 12.19
CA LEU A 110 -22.77 -27.39 12.23
C LEU A 110 -24.15 -26.72 12.10
#